data_AF-A0A368VGA9-F1
#
_entry.id   AF-A0A368VGA9-F1
#
_cell.length_a   1.000
_cell.length_b   1.000
_cell.length_c   1.000
_cell.angle_alpha   90.00
_cell.angle_beta   90.00
_cell.angle_gamma   90.00
#
_symmetry.space_group_name_H-M   'P 1'
#
loop_
_entity.id
_entity.type
_entity.pdbx_description
1 polymer ?
#
loop_
_entity_poly.entity_id
_entity_poly.type
_entity_poly.pdbx_seq_one_letter_code
_entity_poly.pdbx_strand_id
1 'polypeptide(L)'
;MSNFHFMIEGDKESGKYIVHEIINGGSRQIFEINEKYYGGLKASRQKIGEHLQKRGFHLNDAFSHQCVKPGRGSNPIHEWTVEEYIIGVPQKR
;
A
#
# COMPACT_ATOMS: atom_id res chain seq x y z
N MET A 1 -14.07 -14.03 -9.52
CA MET A 1 -13.75 -12.91 -8.62
C MET A 1 -12.31 -12.55 -8.87
N SER A 2 -12.04 -11.33 -9.34
CA SER A 2 -10.66 -10.94 -9.65
C SER A 2 -9.91 -10.69 -8.36
N ASN A 3 -8.83 -11.43 -8.13
CA ASN A 3 -7.94 -11.18 -6.99
C ASN A 3 -7.20 -9.88 -7.25
N PHE A 4 -7.72 -8.78 -6.72
CA PHE A 4 -7.13 -7.44 -6.82
C PHE A 4 -6.69 -6.97 -5.43
N HIS A 5 -5.38 -6.83 -5.24
CA HIS A 5 -4.78 -6.36 -3.99
C HIS A 5 -3.44 -5.67 -4.25
N PHE A 6 -2.87 -5.07 -3.21
CA PHE A 6 -1.59 -4.39 -3.27
C PHE A 6 -0.53 -5.10 -2.43
N MET A 7 0.73 -4.90 -2.79
CA MET A 7 1.87 -5.28 -1.97
C MET A 7 2.79 -4.07 -1.81
N ILE A 8 3.18 -3.77 -0.57
CA ILE A 8 4.15 -2.73 -0.25
C ILE A 8 5.41 -3.45 0.25
N GLU A 9 6.42 -3.52 -0.59
CA GLU A 9 7.72 -4.08 -0.24
C GLU A 9 8.65 -2.96 0.21
N GLY A 10 9.33 -3.14 1.34
CA GLY A 10 10.36 -2.19 1.76
C GLY A 10 10.65 -2.23 3.24
N ASP A 11 11.60 -1.39 3.64
CA ASP A 11 12.01 -1.28 5.03
C ASP A 11 12.41 0.15 5.40
N LYS A 12 12.24 0.46 6.69
CA LYS A 12 12.46 1.81 7.22
C LYS A 12 13.93 2.24 7.23
N GLU A 13 14.86 1.28 7.16
CA GLU A 13 16.31 1.50 7.29
C GLU A 13 16.90 1.89 5.93
N SER A 14 16.53 1.17 4.87
CA SER A 14 16.83 1.56 3.49
C SER A 14 16.06 2.82 3.09
N GLY A 15 14.82 2.97 3.58
CA GLY A 15 13.89 4.00 3.15
C GLY A 15 13.37 3.80 1.73
N LYS A 16 13.62 2.63 1.14
CA LYS A 16 13.13 2.27 -0.20
C LYS A 16 11.88 1.42 -0.07
N TYR A 17 10.79 1.93 -0.63
CA TYR A 17 9.51 1.25 -0.67
C TYR A 17 9.03 1.13 -2.11
N ILE A 18 8.55 -0.06 -2.48
CA ILE A 18 8.00 -0.37 -3.79
C ILE A 18 6.57 -0.82 -3.59
N VAL A 19 5.65 -0.22 -4.36
CA VAL A 19 4.24 -0.61 -4.35
C VAL A 19 3.97 -1.40 -5.62
N HIS A 20 3.43 -2.60 -5.44
CA HIS A 20 2.97 -3.48 -6.50
C HIS A 20 1.45 -3.57 -6.49
N GLU A 21 0.88 -3.53 -7.69
CA GLU A 21 -0.49 -3.87 -7.99
C GLU A 21 -0.55 -5.35 -8.38
N ILE A 22 -1.39 -6.14 -7.72
CA ILE A 22 -1.56 -7.56 -8.01
C ILE A 22 -2.98 -7.80 -8.51
N ILE A 23 -3.10 -8.23 -9.76
CA ILE A 23 -4.38 -8.51 -10.43
C ILE A 23 -4.32 -9.92 -11.01
N ASN A 24 -5.22 -10.80 -10.55
CA ASN A 24 -5.34 -12.18 -11.03
C ASN A 24 -4.00 -12.95 -11.02
N GLY A 25 -3.15 -12.71 -10.01
CA GLY A 25 -1.85 -13.34 -9.86
C GLY A 25 -0.69 -12.66 -10.62
N GLY A 26 -0.98 -11.71 -11.51
CA GLY A 26 0.04 -10.87 -12.12
C GLY A 26 0.43 -9.72 -11.19
N SER A 27 1.73 -9.52 -10.97
CA SER A 27 2.27 -8.40 -10.18
C SER A 27 2.86 -7.34 -11.10
N ARG A 28 2.50 -6.07 -10.88
CA ARG A 28 3.04 -4.91 -11.58
C ARG A 28 3.50 -3.88 -10.57
N GLN A 29 4.76 -3.47 -10.63
CA GLN A 29 5.22 -2.31 -9.89
C GLN A 29 4.53 -1.03 -10.41
N ILE A 30 3.93 -0.26 -9.51
CA ILE A 30 3.22 0.98 -9.84
C ILE A 30 3.87 2.23 -9.24
N PHE A 31 4.54 2.11 -8.09
CA PHE A 31 5.24 3.24 -7.46
C PHE A 31 6.56 2.80 -6.82
N GLU A 32 7.53 3.71 -6.82
CA GLU A 32 8.75 3.64 -6.02
C GLU A 32 8.84 4.89 -5.15
N ILE A 33 9.06 4.72 -3.85
CA ILE A 33 9.03 5.76 -2.85
C ILE A 33 10.32 5.67 -2.05
N ASN A 34 11.01 6.81 -1.94
CA ASN A 34 12.28 6.93 -1.24
C ASN A 34 12.11 7.84 -0.02
N GLU A 35 11.63 7.28 1.08
CA GLU A 35 11.45 7.97 2.36
C GLU A 35 11.91 7.09 3.52
N LYS A 36 12.83 7.61 4.33
CA LYS A 36 13.35 6.91 5.52
C LYS A 36 12.35 6.93 6.68
N TYR A 37 12.53 6.00 7.61
CA TYR A 37 11.75 5.90 8.85
C TYR A 37 10.24 5.67 8.63
N TYR A 38 9.38 6.46 9.27
CA TYR A 38 7.93 6.25 9.30
C TYR A 38 7.20 6.88 8.10
N GLY A 39 7.88 7.68 7.27
CA GLY A 39 7.29 8.36 6.12
C GLY A 39 6.91 7.40 4.99
N GLY A 40 7.80 6.49 4.62
CA GLY A 40 7.64 5.66 3.42
C GLY A 40 6.39 4.79 3.39
N LEU A 41 6.06 4.08 4.48
CA LEU A 41 4.82 3.30 4.54
C LEU A 41 3.56 4.15 4.42
N LYS A 42 3.56 5.34 5.05
CA LYS A 42 2.43 6.28 4.95
C LYS A 42 2.31 6.76 3.50
N ALA A 43 3.41 7.21 2.90
CA ALA A 43 3.45 7.66 1.52
C ALA A 43 3.00 6.55 0.54
N SER A 44 3.41 5.29 0.75
CA SER A 44 2.98 4.15 -0.06
C SER A 44 1.46 3.96 -0.03
N ARG A 45 0.86 4.02 1.16
CA ARG A 45 -0.58 3.90 1.33
C ARG A 45 -1.33 5.06 0.68
N GLN A 46 -0.83 6.28 0.83
CA GLN A 46 -1.43 7.45 0.17
C GLN A 46 -1.36 7.35 -1.35
N LYS A 47 -0.25 6.86 -1.90
CA LYS A 47 -0.13 6.60 -3.35
C LYS A 47 -1.10 5.53 -3.85
N ILE A 48 -1.39 4.50 -3.04
CA ILE A 48 -2.45 3.53 -3.35
C ILE A 48 -3.81 4.22 -3.39
N GLY A 49 -4.15 5.05 -2.40
CA GLY A 49 -5.41 5.81 -2.37
C GLY A 49 -5.57 6.75 -3.57
N GLU A 50 -4.53 7.51 -3.90
CA GLU A 50 -4.50 8.38 -5.09
C GLU A 50 -4.70 7.58 -6.39
N HIS A 51 -4.06 6.41 -6.50
CA HIS A 51 -4.20 5.51 -7.65
C HIS A 51 -5.61 4.99 -7.81
N LEU A 52 -6.24 4.56 -6.71
CA LEU A 52 -7.61 4.07 -6.70
C LEU A 52 -8.61 5.17 -7.07
N GLN A 53 -8.44 6.38 -6.55
CA GLN A 53 -9.27 7.52 -6.95
C GLN A 53 -9.14 7.86 -8.44
N LYS A 54 -7.90 7.88 -8.98
CA LYS A 54 -7.68 8.12 -10.42
C LYS A 54 -8.33 7.06 -11.31
N ARG A 55 -8.50 5.83 -10.79
CA ARG A 55 -9.19 4.73 -11.46
C ARG A 55 -10.71 4.76 -11.28
N GLY A 56 -11.25 5.70 -10.50
CA GLY A 56 -12.69 5.91 -10.33
C GLY A 56 -13.33 5.09 -9.20
N PHE A 57 -12.55 4.51 -8.29
CA PHE A 57 -13.10 3.83 -7.12
C PHE A 57 -13.67 4.82 -6.09
N HIS A 58 -14.73 4.40 -5.41
CA HIS A 58 -15.40 5.21 -4.39
C HIS A 58 -14.62 5.20 -3.07
N LEU A 59 -14.80 6.25 -2.27
CA LEU A 59 -14.13 6.40 -0.97
C LEU A 59 -14.37 5.23 -0.01
N ASN A 60 -15.54 4.59 -0.10
CA ASN A 60 -15.96 3.46 0.74
C ASN A 60 -15.53 2.09 0.19
N ASP A 61 -14.94 2.03 -1.01
CA ASP A 61 -14.48 0.76 -1.59
C ASP A 61 -13.25 0.27 -0.81
N ALA A 62 -13.27 -1.00 -0.41
CA ALA A 62 -12.21 -1.61 0.38
C ALA A 62 -11.22 -2.39 -0.49
N PHE A 63 -9.93 -2.22 -0.22
CA PHE A 63 -8.84 -2.93 -0.88
C PHE A 63 -7.83 -3.44 0.12
N SER A 64 -7.33 -4.64 -0.12
CA SER A 64 -6.28 -5.23 0.71
C SER A 64 -4.88 -4.81 0.25
N HIS A 65 -3.98 -4.62 1.21
CA HIS A 65 -2.55 -4.53 0.96
C HIS A 65 -1.76 -5.41 1.93
N GLN A 66 -0.70 -6.04 1.43
CA GLN A 66 0.27 -6.74 2.25
C GLN A 66 1.54 -5.90 2.43
N CYS A 67 2.03 -5.77 3.66
CA CYS A 67 3.31 -5.10 3.93
C CYS A 67 4.43 -6.14 4.02
N VAL A 68 5.31 -6.18 3.03
CA VAL A 68 6.43 -7.12 2.94
C VAL A 68 7.72 -6.44 3.40
N LYS A 69 8.27 -6.91 4.53
CA LYS A 69 9.63 -6.54 4.95
C LYS A 69 10.60 -7.64 4.51
N PRO A 70 11.67 -7.32 3.76
CA PRO A 70 12.71 -8.30 3.43
C PRO A 70 13.22 -9.03 4.68
N GLY A 71 13.31 -10.36 4.60
CA GLY A 71 13.79 -11.22 5.70
C GLY A 71 12.78 -11.50 6.82
N ARG A 72 11.53 -11.03 6.72
CA ARG A 72 10.47 -11.35 7.70
C ARG A 72 9.66 -12.56 7.26
N GLY A 73 9.50 -13.55 8.15
CA GLY A 73 8.76 -14.79 7.85
C GLY A 73 7.23 -14.66 7.78
N SER A 74 6.66 -13.62 8.36
CA SER A 74 5.22 -13.31 8.25
C SER A 74 4.98 -11.82 8.00
N ASN A 75 4.10 -11.54 7.05
CA ASN A 75 3.81 -10.18 6.58
C ASN A 75 2.32 -9.88 6.82
N PRO A 76 2.00 -8.79 7.55
CA PRO A 76 0.61 -8.46 7.84
C PRO A 76 -0.13 -8.07 6.56
N ILE A 77 -1.40 -8.47 6.50
CA ILE A 77 -2.36 -8.05 5.49
C ILE A 77 -3.32 -7.08 6.17
N HIS A 78 -3.60 -5.97 5.50
CA HIS A 78 -4.53 -4.95 5.94
C HIS A 78 -5.59 -4.78 4.86
N GLU A 79 -6.83 -4.49 5.25
CA GLU A 79 -7.91 -4.12 4.35
C GLU A 79 -8.40 -2.73 4.74
N TRP A 80 -8.27 -1.78 3.82
CA TRP A 80 -8.58 -0.37 4.04
C TRP A 80 -9.53 0.14 2.96
N THR A 81 -10.39 1.08 3.32
CA THR A 81 -11.14 1.86 2.34
C THR A 81 -10.22 2.82 1.57
N VAL A 82 -10.65 3.25 0.39
CA VAL A 82 -9.94 4.30 -0.37
C VAL A 82 -9.72 5.55 0.48
N GLU A 83 -10.69 5.94 1.31
CA GLU A 83 -10.55 7.05 2.25
C GLU A 83 -9.42 6.83 3.27
N GLU A 84 -9.36 5.66 3.89
CA GLU A 84 -8.30 5.32 4.86
C GLU A 84 -6.90 5.36 4.22
N TYR A 85 -6.78 4.94 2.95
CA TYR A 85 -5.53 5.08 2.21
C TYR A 85 -5.12 6.55 2.02
N ILE A 86 -6.06 7.44 1.70
CA ILE A 86 -5.79 8.87 1.45
C ILE A 86 -5.41 9.60 2.74
N ILE A 87 -6.19 9.41 3.80
CA ILE A 87 -5.95 10.06 5.10
C ILE A 87 -4.66 9.50 5.72
N GLY A 88 -4.39 8.21 5.53
CA GLY A 88 -3.40 7.45 6.28
C GLY A 88 -3.91 7.15 7.70
N VAL A 89 -3.20 6.29 8.45
CA VAL A 89 -3.59 6.01 9.85
C VAL A 89 -3.65 7.33 10.61
N PRO A 90 -4.81 7.74 11.17
CA PRO A 90 -4.85 8.88 12.05
C PRO A 90 -3.92 8.57 13.22
N GLN A 91 -2.96 9.46 13.51
CA GLN A 91 -2.17 9.33 14.73
C GLN A 91 -3.18 9.26 15.87
N LYS A 92 -3.18 8.15 16.63
CA LYS A 92 -3.98 8.05 17.85
C LYS A 92 -3.63 9.27 18.69
N ARG A 93 -4.62 10.13 18.92
CA ARG A 93 -4.52 11.27 19.83
C ARG A 93 -4.27 10.78 21.25
#